data_AF-A0A3M1UE41-F1
#
_entry.id   AF-A0A3M1UE41-F1
#
_cell.length_a   1.000
_cell.length_b   1.000
_cell.length_c   1.000
_cell.angle_alpha   90.00
_cell.angle_beta   90.00
_cell.angle_gamma   90.00
#
_symmetry.space_group_name_H-M   'P 1'
#
loop_
_entity.id
_entity.type
_entity.pdbx_description
1 polymer ?
#
loop_
_entity_poly.entity_id
_entity_poly.type
_entity_poly.pdbx_seq_one_letter_code
_entity_poly.pdbx_strand_id
1 'polypeptide(L)'
;MPESVRELLWAAAESNDPATIAEFERRYPQYRAELHRTRAMIDAMRQARPQATTMARFRVPETARRPIGARLALALAAVLGLALVGFSAYQVTGWLHNQRKAPSATQPDSSTPLPSPSTGSTNNSVEPTPTPQATDPAQRGVAERPLPPAPPPAVVRLTGDATLFDAIAALKSAGFEVRLDPDVKDTDLNLAPNNPDAIVELSPEEAILLIERQAPVRVQDLGPEGLLIVPLEKVRNVDPPSGPAQPREASGN
;
A
#
# COMPACT_ATOMS: atom_id res chain seq x y z
N MET A 1 -6.93 21.54 38.99
CA MET A 1 -6.99 22.87 38.35
C MET A 1 -8.40 23.08 37.82
N PRO A 2 -9.07 24.22 38.11
CA PRO A 2 -10.40 24.51 37.58
C PRO A 2 -10.40 24.61 36.04
N GLU A 3 -11.47 24.16 35.39
CA GLU A 3 -11.54 24.08 33.91
C GLU A 3 -11.39 25.46 33.25
N SER A 4 -12.01 26.50 33.82
CA SER A 4 -11.89 27.87 33.34
C SER A 4 -10.46 28.41 33.36
N VAL A 5 -9.65 27.97 34.32
CA VAL A 5 -8.22 28.35 34.38
C VAL A 5 -7.42 27.56 33.34
N ARG A 6 -7.84 26.35 32.99
CA ARG A 6 -7.22 25.55 31.92
C ARG A 6 -7.40 26.19 30.57
N GLU A 7 -8.60 26.64 30.26
CA GLU A 7 -8.88 27.35 29.02
C GLU A 7 -8.03 28.63 28.91
N LEU A 8 -7.96 29.43 29.98
CA LEU A 8 -7.12 30.63 30.02
C LEU A 8 -5.63 30.32 29.91
N LEU A 9 -5.16 29.23 30.53
CA LEU A 9 -3.76 28.79 30.44
C LEU A 9 -3.41 28.42 28.99
N TRP A 10 -4.30 27.67 28.34
CA TRP A 10 -4.12 27.24 26.95
C TRP A 10 -4.10 28.43 26.00
N ALA A 11 -5.05 29.37 26.18
CA ALA A 11 -5.10 30.61 25.41
C ALA A 11 -3.86 31.49 25.61
N ALA A 12 -3.38 31.64 26.86
CA ALA A 12 -2.19 32.41 27.18
C ALA A 12 -0.92 31.79 26.60
N ALA A 13 -0.82 30.46 26.59
CA ALA A 13 0.34 29.76 26.04
C ALA A 13 0.37 29.71 24.51
N GLU A 14 -0.80 29.71 23.86
CA GLU A 14 -0.89 29.78 22.40
C GLU A 14 -0.61 31.20 21.86
N SER A 15 -0.91 32.22 22.68
CA SER A 15 -0.58 33.62 22.40
C SER A 15 0.93 33.85 22.34
N ASN A 16 1.40 34.51 21.28
CA ASN A 16 2.79 34.96 21.16
C ASN A 16 3.03 36.33 21.84
N ASP A 17 2.03 36.94 22.47
CA ASP A 17 2.14 38.25 23.09
C ASP A 17 2.68 38.16 24.54
N PRO A 18 3.85 38.77 24.85
CA PRO A 18 4.42 38.73 26.20
C PRO A 18 3.55 39.43 27.25
N ALA A 19 2.72 40.40 26.87
CA ALA A 19 1.86 41.11 27.83
C ALA A 19 0.75 40.18 28.38
N THR A 20 0.11 39.40 27.50
CA THR A 20 -0.89 38.38 27.88
C THR A 20 -0.31 37.34 28.85
N ILE A 21 0.94 36.91 28.61
CA ILE A 21 1.63 35.93 29.44
C ILE A 21 1.93 36.51 30.83
N ALA A 22 2.49 37.72 30.88
CA ALA A 22 2.78 38.41 32.14
C ALA A 22 1.50 38.67 32.95
N GLU A 23 0.38 38.99 32.29
CA GLU A 23 -0.90 39.15 32.96
C GLU A 23 -1.40 37.83 33.57
N PHE A 24 -1.29 36.71 32.84
CA PHE A 24 -1.65 35.39 33.35
C PHE A 24 -0.79 35.00 34.56
N GLU A 25 0.54 35.18 34.48
CA GLU A 25 1.47 34.87 35.57
C GLU A 25 1.27 35.74 36.82
N ARG A 26 0.75 36.97 36.64
CA ARG A 26 0.36 37.87 37.73
C ARG A 26 -0.95 37.42 38.38
N ARG A 27 -1.93 37.04 37.56
CA ARG A 27 -3.28 36.66 38.03
C ARG A 27 -3.31 35.26 38.65
N TYR A 28 -2.45 34.36 38.18
CA TYR A 28 -2.41 32.95 38.58
C TYR A 28 -0.97 32.45 38.85
N PRO A 29 -0.30 32.95 39.90
CA PRO A 29 1.12 32.64 40.16
C PRO A 29 1.39 31.15 40.42
N GLN A 30 0.43 30.40 40.95
CA GLN A 30 0.55 28.97 41.21
C GLN A 30 0.63 28.10 39.95
N TYR A 31 0.27 28.62 38.77
CA TYR A 31 0.26 27.86 37.50
C TYR A 31 1.39 28.27 36.54
N ARG A 32 2.39 29.02 37.00
CA ARG A 32 3.54 29.44 36.16
C ARG A 32 4.30 28.26 35.55
N ALA A 33 4.57 27.22 36.36
CA ALA A 33 5.26 26.02 35.88
C ALA A 33 4.48 25.30 34.78
N GLU A 34 3.15 25.20 34.91
CA GLU A 34 2.27 24.59 33.91
C GLU A 34 2.19 25.43 32.63
N LEU A 35 2.20 26.76 32.74
CA LEU A 35 2.24 27.66 31.59
C LEU A 35 3.54 27.47 30.78
N HIS A 36 4.70 27.44 31.44
CA HIS A 36 5.98 27.20 30.77
C HIS A 36 6.05 25.82 30.11
N ARG A 37 5.57 24.77 30.80
CA ARG A 37 5.52 23.40 30.26
C ARG A 37 4.64 23.33 29.01
N THR A 38 3.47 23.92 29.10
CA THR A 38 2.50 23.99 28.01
C THR A 38 3.09 24.72 26.80
N ARG A 39 3.71 25.88 27.03
CA ARG A 39 4.34 26.66 25.97
C ARG A 39 5.45 25.87 25.28
N ALA A 40 6.33 25.23 26.04
CA ALA A 40 7.38 24.38 25.49
C ALA A 40 6.82 23.23 24.63
N MET A 41 5.68 22.64 25.03
CA MET A 41 4.99 21.62 24.25
C MET A 41 4.43 22.18 22.95
N ILE A 42 3.75 23.34 22.98
CA ILE A 42 3.22 24.01 21.79
C ILE A 42 4.36 24.39 20.84
N ASP A 43 5.47 24.92 21.36
CA ASP A 43 6.65 25.26 20.57
C ASP A 43 7.29 24.02 19.93
N ALA A 44 7.38 22.92 20.67
CA ALA A 44 7.86 21.64 20.14
C ALA A 44 6.93 21.11 19.03
N MET A 45 5.60 21.21 19.17
CA MET A 45 4.66 20.82 18.12
C MET A 45 4.75 21.74 16.89
N ARG A 46 4.98 23.04 17.08
CA ARG A 46 5.21 24.00 15.99
C ARG A 46 6.50 23.69 15.23
N GLN A 47 7.56 23.30 15.93
CA GLN A 47 8.85 22.92 15.34
C GLN A 47 8.85 21.51 14.71
N ALA A 48 8.09 20.58 15.29
CA ALA A 48 7.93 19.23 14.77
C ALA A 48 7.08 19.18 13.49
N ARG A 49 6.37 20.28 13.16
CA ARG A 49 5.75 20.43 11.85
C ARG A 49 6.89 20.38 10.83
N PRO A 50 6.93 19.36 9.95
CA PRO A 50 8.00 19.25 8.98
C PRO A 50 8.03 20.58 8.24
N GLN A 51 9.15 21.32 8.34
CA GLN A 51 9.37 22.42 7.44
C GLN A 51 9.11 21.84 6.07
N ALA A 52 8.12 22.39 5.36
CA ALA A 52 7.92 22.08 3.97
C ALA A 52 9.20 22.53 3.28
N THR A 53 10.23 21.68 3.31
CA THR A 53 11.30 21.68 2.33
C THR A 53 10.52 21.73 1.04
N THR A 54 10.65 22.86 0.35
CA THR A 54 10.11 23.08 -0.98
C THR A 54 10.56 21.89 -1.80
N MET A 55 9.72 20.85 -1.85
CA MET A 55 9.95 19.69 -2.68
C MET A 55 10.09 20.28 -4.07
N ALA A 56 11.26 20.06 -4.68
CA ALA A 56 11.49 20.47 -6.05
C ALA A 56 10.27 19.99 -6.85
N ARG A 57 9.52 20.94 -7.43
CA ARG A 57 8.32 20.63 -8.21
C ARG A 57 8.69 19.51 -9.15
N PHE A 58 8.07 18.35 -8.95
CA PHE A 58 8.22 17.22 -9.84
C PHE A 58 7.78 17.70 -11.23
N ARG A 59 8.76 18.01 -12.09
CA ARG A 59 8.51 18.33 -13.49
C ARG A 59 8.07 17.02 -14.09
N VAL A 60 6.75 16.82 -14.18
CA VAL A 60 6.18 15.73 -14.94
C VAL A 60 6.79 15.83 -16.34
N PRO A 61 7.56 14.84 -16.81
CA PRO A 61 8.02 14.86 -18.18
C PRO A 61 6.76 14.94 -19.04
N GLU A 62 6.69 15.95 -19.92
CA GLU A 62 5.63 16.02 -20.91
C GLU A 62 5.65 14.69 -21.64
N THR A 63 4.68 13.84 -21.33
CA THR A 63 4.50 12.57 -22.00
C THR A 63 4.13 12.97 -23.42
N ALA A 64 5.11 12.88 -24.32
CA ALA A 64 4.91 13.08 -25.74
C ALA A 64 3.72 12.23 -26.13
N ARG A 65 2.59 12.90 -26.42
CA ARG A 65 1.33 12.25 -26.79
C ARG A 65 1.63 11.36 -27.98
N ARG A 66 1.80 10.05 -27.74
CA ARG A 66 2.02 9.08 -28.82
C ARG A 66 0.81 9.20 -29.74
N PRO A 67 1.00 9.49 -31.04
CA PRO A 67 -0.13 9.70 -31.94
C PRO A 67 -0.96 8.42 -31.96
N ILE A 68 -2.24 8.56 -31.61
CA ILE A 68 -3.20 7.46 -31.51
C ILE A 68 -3.24 6.64 -32.82
N GLY A 69 -2.93 7.28 -33.96
CA GLY A 69 -2.82 6.64 -35.27
C GLY A 69 -1.74 5.56 -35.38
N ALA A 70 -0.62 5.64 -34.64
CA ALA A 70 0.44 4.65 -34.73
C ALA A 70 0.03 3.29 -34.13
N ARG A 71 -0.79 3.30 -33.07
CA ARG A 71 -1.32 2.07 -32.46
C ARG A 71 -2.39 1.43 -33.36
N LEU A 72 -3.21 2.25 -34.00
CA LEU A 72 -4.25 1.77 -34.90
C LEU A 72 -3.66 1.18 -36.20
N ALA A 73 -2.60 1.82 -36.73
CA ALA A 73 -1.85 1.29 -37.87
C ALA A 73 -1.16 -0.04 -37.55
N LEU A 74 -0.58 -0.18 -36.34
CA LEU A 74 0.08 -1.42 -35.91
C LEU A 74 -0.93 -2.55 -35.67
N ALA A 75 -2.10 -2.24 -35.11
CA ALA A 75 -3.19 -3.21 -34.96
C ALA A 75 -3.73 -3.68 -36.32
N LEU A 76 -3.93 -2.77 -37.28
CA LEU A 76 -4.35 -3.12 -38.64
C LEU A 76 -3.30 -3.97 -39.38
N ALA A 77 -2.02 -3.64 -39.23
CA ALA A 77 -0.93 -4.43 -39.83
C ALA A 77 -0.87 -5.85 -39.24
N ALA A 78 -1.09 -6.02 -37.94
CA ALA A 78 -1.12 -7.32 -37.29
C ALA A 78 -2.29 -8.19 -37.80
N VAL A 79 -3.48 -7.60 -37.96
CA VAL A 79 -4.67 -8.31 -38.48
C VAL A 79 -4.47 -8.73 -39.93
N LEU A 80 -3.94 -7.85 -40.78
CA LEU A 80 -3.61 -8.17 -42.18
C LEU A 80 -2.53 -9.25 -42.29
N GLY A 81 -1.51 -9.20 -41.43
CA GLY A 81 -0.47 -10.24 -41.35
C GLY A 81 -1.05 -11.60 -40.99
N LEU A 82 -1.93 -11.67 -40.00
CA LEU A 82 -2.59 -12.93 -39.61
C LEU A 82 -3.48 -13.49 -40.72
N ALA A 83 -4.20 -12.63 -41.44
CA ALA A 83 -5.04 -13.03 -42.56
C ALA A 83 -4.22 -13.62 -43.73
N LEU A 84 -3.05 -13.04 -44.02
CA LEU A 84 -2.12 -13.55 -45.04
C LEU A 84 -1.55 -14.92 -44.66
N VAL A 85 -1.17 -15.11 -43.38
CA VAL A 85 -0.70 -16.41 -42.89
C VAL A 85 -1.80 -17.46 -43.01
N GLY A 86 -3.03 -17.13 -42.59
CA GLY A 86 -4.19 -18.03 -42.73
C GLY A 86 -4.50 -18.40 -44.18
N PHE A 87 -4.46 -17.44 -45.10
CA PHE A 87 -4.68 -17.69 -46.53
C PHE A 87 -3.59 -18.59 -47.14
N SER A 88 -2.33 -18.39 -46.75
CA SER A 88 -1.22 -19.24 -47.18
C SER A 88 -1.34 -20.67 -46.65
N ALA A 89 -1.78 -20.84 -45.39
CA ALA A 89 -2.01 -22.15 -44.79
C ALA A 89 -3.15 -22.91 -45.49
N TYR A 90 -4.23 -22.21 -45.88
CA TYR A 90 -5.34 -22.81 -46.62
C TYR A 90 -4.92 -23.28 -48.02
N GLN A 91 -4.15 -22.47 -48.76
CA GLN A 91 -3.63 -22.84 -50.08
C GLN A 91 -2.68 -24.04 -50.02
N VAL A 92 -1.75 -24.06 -49.07
CA VAL A 92 -0.81 -25.19 -48.88
C VAL A 92 -1.57 -26.45 -48.49
N THR A 93 -2.55 -26.34 -47.59
CA THR A 93 -3.36 -27.48 -47.15
C THR A 93 -4.23 -28.01 -48.28
N GLY A 94 -4.86 -27.14 -49.09
CA GLY A 94 -5.62 -27.54 -50.28
C GLY A 94 -4.77 -28.23 -51.35
N TRP A 95 -3.54 -27.74 -51.59
CA TRP A 95 -2.59 -28.38 -52.50
C TRP A 95 -2.13 -29.75 -51.97
N LEU A 96 -1.82 -29.85 -50.67
CA LEU A 96 -1.39 -31.09 -50.03
C LEU A 96 -2.50 -32.14 -49.95
N HIS A 97 -3.76 -31.71 -49.77
CA HIS A 97 -4.93 -32.60 -49.77
C HIS A 97 -5.23 -33.15 -51.16
N ASN A 98 -5.05 -32.35 -52.22
CA ASN A 98 -5.21 -32.83 -53.60
C ASN A 98 -4.11 -33.80 -54.05
N GLN A 99 -2.91 -33.76 -53.44
CA GLN A 99 -1.86 -34.74 -53.72
C GLN A 99 -1.97 -36.04 -52.91
N ARG A 100 -2.78 -36.07 -51.85
CA ARG A 100 -2.97 -37.25 -50.98
C ARG A 100 -4.40 -37.78 -51.02
N LYS A 101 -4.87 -38.19 -52.19
CA LYS A 101 -5.88 -39.26 -52.25
C LYS A 101 -5.16 -40.61 -52.15
N ALA A 102 -4.92 -41.06 -50.93
CA ALA A 102 -4.56 -42.43 -50.59
C ALA A 102 -5.38 -42.88 -49.37
N PRO A 103 -5.80 -44.16 -49.31
CA PRO A 103 -6.94 -44.60 -48.53
C PRO A 103 -6.67 -44.66 -47.02
N SER A 104 -7.73 -44.44 -46.25
CA SER A 104 -7.78 -44.57 -44.79
C SER A 104 -7.09 -45.84 -44.27
N ALA A 105 -6.21 -45.67 -43.28
CA ALA A 105 -5.70 -46.73 -42.45
C ALA A 105 -5.93 -46.39 -40.97
N THR A 106 -6.96 -47.04 -40.44
CA THR A 106 -7.16 -47.62 -39.11
C THR A 106 -6.23 -47.21 -37.96
N GLN A 107 -6.83 -46.70 -36.88
CA GLN A 107 -6.29 -46.61 -35.51
C GLN A 107 -5.80 -47.97 -34.97
N PRO A 108 -4.87 -47.95 -34.01
CA PRO A 108 -5.30 -48.48 -32.71
C PRO A 108 -4.82 -47.67 -31.50
N ASP A 109 -5.63 -47.75 -30.46
CA ASP A 109 -5.42 -47.31 -29.09
C ASP A 109 -4.12 -47.83 -28.46
N SER A 110 -3.57 -47.05 -27.53
CA SER A 110 -2.75 -47.57 -26.44
C SER A 110 -2.85 -46.67 -25.20
N SER A 111 -3.76 -47.06 -24.33
CA SER A 111 -3.88 -46.72 -22.92
C SER A 111 -2.75 -47.35 -22.11
N THR A 112 -2.08 -46.62 -21.19
CA THR A 112 -1.50 -47.20 -19.95
C THR A 112 -1.30 -46.11 -18.86
N PRO A 113 -1.50 -46.40 -17.55
CA PRO A 113 -1.77 -45.41 -16.49
C PRO A 113 -0.66 -45.20 -15.43
N LEU A 114 -0.78 -44.11 -14.62
CA LEU A 114 -0.43 -43.81 -13.19
C LEU A 114 0.83 -44.44 -12.50
N PRO A 115 1.22 -44.07 -11.25
CA PRO A 115 1.36 -42.79 -10.53
C PRO A 115 2.73 -42.69 -9.75
N SER A 116 3.02 -41.60 -9.01
CA SER A 116 3.34 -41.63 -7.56
C SER A 116 3.87 -40.30 -6.99
N PRO A 117 3.64 -40.04 -5.67
CA PRO A 117 3.97 -38.80 -4.97
C PRO A 117 5.31 -38.87 -4.21
N SER A 118 5.87 -37.72 -3.82
CA SER A 118 6.85 -37.67 -2.73
C SER A 118 6.67 -36.43 -1.86
N THR A 119 6.21 -36.70 -0.65
CA THR A 119 6.24 -35.89 0.57
C THR A 119 7.65 -35.63 1.09
N GLY A 120 7.83 -34.50 1.76
CA GLY A 120 8.88 -34.20 2.74
C GLY A 120 8.74 -32.73 3.14
N SER A 121 8.14 -32.31 4.26
CA SER A 121 8.19 -32.72 5.67
C SER A 121 9.55 -32.49 6.35
N THR A 122 9.49 -31.64 7.39
CA THR A 122 10.45 -31.35 8.46
C THR A 122 11.73 -30.58 8.10
N ASN A 123 11.99 -29.43 8.74
CA ASN A 123 12.52 -29.44 10.11
C ASN A 123 12.52 -28.03 10.76
N ASN A 124 11.99 -27.96 11.98
CA ASN A 124 12.23 -26.87 12.93
C ASN A 124 13.69 -26.94 13.40
N SER A 125 14.40 -25.81 13.47
CA SER A 125 15.65 -25.73 14.22
C SER A 125 15.58 -24.62 15.26
N VAL A 126 15.77 -25.08 16.48
CA VAL A 126 15.73 -24.43 17.79
C VAL A 126 16.89 -23.45 17.97
N GLU A 127 16.58 -22.35 18.65
CA GLU A 127 17.50 -21.37 19.25
C GLU A 127 18.42 -22.02 20.29
N PRO A 128 19.64 -21.50 20.51
CA PRO A 128 19.90 -21.09 21.88
C PRO A 128 20.63 -19.75 22.02
N THR A 129 20.08 -18.98 22.95
CA THR A 129 20.61 -17.81 23.63
C THR A 129 22.04 -18.00 24.17
N PRO A 130 22.89 -16.96 24.10
CA PRO A 130 23.95 -16.78 25.08
C PRO A 130 23.74 -15.55 25.99
N THR A 131 24.03 -15.84 27.26
CA THR A 131 24.06 -15.10 28.52
C THR A 131 24.70 -13.70 28.49
N PRO A 132 24.23 -12.73 29.30
CA PRO A 132 24.92 -11.46 29.52
C PRO A 132 26.15 -11.62 30.43
N GLN A 133 27.31 -11.12 30.00
CA GLN A 133 28.48 -10.89 30.86
C GLN A 133 28.34 -9.56 31.61
N ALA A 134 28.53 -9.62 32.93
CA ALA A 134 28.66 -8.47 33.81
C ALA A 134 30.14 -8.27 34.21
N THR A 135 30.68 -7.09 33.89
CA THR A 135 31.93 -6.48 34.39
C THR A 135 31.82 -5.00 33.97
N ASP A 136 32.09 -3.93 34.71
CA ASP A 136 32.79 -3.61 35.97
C ASP A 136 32.35 -2.16 36.36
N PRO A 137 32.37 -1.70 37.63
CA PRO A 137 31.89 -0.37 38.01
C PRO A 137 33.06 0.60 38.23
N ALA A 138 33.53 1.30 37.19
CA ALA A 138 34.23 2.60 37.34
C ALA A 138 34.71 3.16 36.00
N GLN A 139 33.83 3.83 35.25
CA GLN A 139 34.27 4.91 34.35
C GLN A 139 33.10 5.81 34.03
N ARG A 140 33.04 6.93 34.77
CA ARG A 140 32.10 8.03 34.54
C ARG A 140 32.57 8.80 33.29
N GLY A 141 32.34 8.20 32.13
CA GLY A 141 32.26 8.89 30.84
C GLY A 141 30.81 8.81 30.37
N VAL A 142 30.27 9.89 29.82
CA VAL A 142 28.94 9.90 29.20
C VAL A 142 29.07 9.12 27.89
N ALA A 143 29.08 7.78 27.97
CA ALA A 143 28.91 6.95 26.80
C ALA A 143 27.50 7.20 26.28
N GLU A 144 27.40 7.57 24.99
CA GLU A 144 26.11 7.62 24.30
C GLU A 144 25.40 6.29 24.54
N ARG A 145 24.21 6.36 25.15
CA ARG A 145 23.37 5.18 25.36
C ARG A 145 23.26 4.48 24.00
N PRO A 146 23.65 3.19 23.88
CA PRO A 146 23.48 2.45 22.65
C PRO A 146 22.04 2.63 22.18
N LEU A 147 21.86 3.19 20.97
CA LEU A 147 20.53 3.29 20.39
C LEU A 147 19.95 1.87 20.38
N PRO A 148 18.74 1.65 20.91
CA PRO A 148 18.12 0.34 20.82
C PRO A 148 18.11 -0.10 19.36
N PRO A 149 18.38 -1.39 19.07
CA PRO A 149 18.39 -1.91 17.71
C PRO A 149 17.05 -1.57 17.05
N ALA A 150 17.09 -1.14 15.78
CA ALA A 150 15.88 -0.87 15.02
C ALA A 150 14.98 -2.12 15.05
N PRO A 151 13.66 -1.97 15.26
CA PRO A 151 12.75 -3.11 15.22
C PRO A 151 12.87 -3.81 13.86
N PRO A 152 12.77 -5.16 13.83
CA PRO A 152 12.80 -5.89 12.57
C PRO A 152 11.65 -5.42 11.67
N PRO A 153 11.84 -5.39 10.33
CA PRO A 153 10.77 -5.02 9.41
C PRO A 153 9.58 -5.97 9.60
N ALA A 154 8.37 -5.41 9.66
CA ALA A 154 7.16 -6.22 9.70
C ALA A 154 7.03 -7.01 8.39
N VAL A 155 6.72 -8.31 8.50
CA VAL A 155 6.56 -9.21 7.35
C VAL A 155 5.15 -9.80 7.41
N VAL A 156 4.46 -9.77 6.27
CA VAL A 156 3.12 -10.36 6.09
C VAL A 156 3.30 -11.70 5.38
N ARG A 157 2.76 -12.78 5.96
CA ARG A 157 2.86 -14.13 5.41
C ARG A 157 1.50 -14.57 4.89
N LEU A 158 1.42 -14.89 3.60
CA LEU A 158 0.19 -15.35 2.94
C LEU A 158 0.42 -16.71 2.27
N THR A 159 -0.61 -17.56 2.23
CA THR A 159 -0.62 -18.78 1.42
C THR A 159 -0.94 -18.44 -0.03
N GLY A 160 -0.60 -19.34 -0.97
CA GLY A 160 -0.76 -19.11 -2.41
C GLY A 160 -2.21 -18.95 -2.85
N ASP A 161 -3.15 -19.48 -2.08
CA ASP A 161 -4.60 -19.47 -2.23
C ASP A 161 -5.32 -18.50 -1.26
N ALA A 162 -4.60 -17.60 -0.60
CA ALA A 162 -5.16 -16.71 0.41
C ALA A 162 -6.31 -15.84 -0.16
N THR A 163 -7.30 -15.57 0.67
CA THR A 163 -8.39 -14.63 0.36
C THR A 163 -8.04 -13.20 0.77
N LEU A 164 -8.84 -12.23 0.33
CA LEU A 164 -8.74 -10.84 0.77
C LEU A 164 -8.82 -10.75 2.30
N PHE A 165 -9.73 -11.51 2.91
CA PHE A 165 -9.90 -11.48 4.37
C PHE A 165 -8.70 -12.11 5.09
N ASP A 166 -8.09 -13.15 4.54
CA ASP A 166 -6.84 -13.71 5.06
C ASP A 166 -5.69 -12.69 4.99
N ALA A 167 -5.58 -11.96 3.89
CA ALA A 167 -4.58 -10.91 3.75
C ALA A 167 -4.78 -9.76 4.75
N ILE A 168 -6.03 -9.38 5.00
CA ILE A 168 -6.37 -8.39 6.03
C ILE A 168 -6.04 -8.92 7.43
N ALA A 169 -6.33 -10.17 7.73
CA ALA A 169 -6.00 -10.80 9.00
C ALA A 169 -4.47 -10.85 9.22
N ALA A 170 -3.71 -11.17 8.17
CA ALA A 170 -2.26 -11.18 8.21
C ALA A 170 -1.69 -9.77 8.44
N LEU A 171 -2.24 -8.72 7.81
CA LEU A 171 -1.87 -7.33 8.08
C LEU A 171 -2.15 -6.92 9.53
N LYS A 172 -3.30 -7.32 10.09
CA LYS A 172 -3.62 -7.09 11.51
C LYS A 172 -2.64 -7.79 12.44
N SER A 173 -2.26 -9.03 12.11
CA SER A 173 -1.26 -9.79 12.89
C SER A 173 0.14 -9.15 12.85
N ALA A 174 0.45 -8.42 11.77
CA ALA A 174 1.67 -7.64 11.62
C ALA A 174 1.63 -6.28 12.36
N GLY A 175 0.54 -5.96 13.06
CA GLY A 175 0.40 -4.76 13.90
C GLY A 175 -0.29 -3.57 13.24
N PHE A 176 -0.90 -3.74 12.06
CA PHE A 176 -1.65 -2.68 11.39
C PHE A 176 -3.11 -2.65 11.86
N GLU A 177 -3.62 -1.46 12.22
CA GLU A 177 -5.06 -1.28 12.42
C GLU A 177 -5.73 -1.22 11.04
N VAL A 178 -6.56 -2.22 10.72
CA VAL A 178 -7.27 -2.28 9.44
C VAL A 178 -8.78 -2.28 9.68
N ARG A 179 -9.46 -1.28 9.11
CA ARG A 179 -10.92 -1.13 9.10
C ARG A 179 -11.46 -1.52 7.74
N LEU A 180 -12.51 -2.32 7.73
CA LEU A 180 -13.15 -2.82 6.51
C LEU A 180 -14.54 -2.20 6.41
N ASP A 181 -14.87 -1.64 5.26
CA ASP A 181 -16.24 -1.22 4.95
C ASP A 181 -17.13 -2.48 4.82
N PRO A 182 -18.36 -2.47 5.37
CA PRO A 182 -19.23 -3.66 5.41
C PRO A 182 -19.64 -4.18 4.04
N ASP A 183 -19.54 -3.37 2.98
CA ASP A 183 -19.90 -3.78 1.62
C ASP A 183 -18.76 -4.47 0.87
N VAL A 184 -17.57 -4.59 1.48
CA VAL A 184 -16.43 -5.30 0.88
C VAL A 184 -16.70 -6.80 0.85
N LYS A 185 -16.68 -7.37 -0.35
CA LYS A 185 -16.79 -8.81 -0.56
C LYS A 185 -15.43 -9.48 -0.50
N ASP A 186 -15.40 -10.66 0.10
CA ASP A 186 -14.21 -11.49 0.08
C ASP A 186 -13.90 -11.94 -1.36
N THR A 187 -12.63 -11.96 -1.72
CA THR A 187 -12.15 -12.21 -3.08
C THR A 187 -10.84 -12.99 -3.00
N ASP A 188 -10.69 -14.02 -3.83
CA ASP A 188 -9.48 -14.83 -3.88
C ASP A 188 -8.28 -14.01 -4.38
N LEU A 189 -7.15 -14.08 -3.67
CA LEU A 189 -5.90 -13.45 -4.07
C LEU A 189 -5.00 -14.52 -4.71
N ASN A 190 -4.71 -14.35 -6.00
CA ASN A 190 -3.82 -15.23 -6.72
C ASN A 190 -2.37 -14.79 -6.52
N LEU A 191 -1.73 -15.32 -5.47
CA LEU A 191 -0.34 -15.02 -5.11
C LEU A 191 0.65 -15.94 -5.82
N ALA A 192 0.31 -17.22 -5.94
CA ALA A 192 1.16 -18.24 -6.56
C ALA A 192 0.32 -19.17 -7.44
N PRO A 193 0.06 -18.80 -8.71
CA PRO A 193 -0.89 -19.52 -9.58
C PRO A 193 -0.54 -20.99 -9.82
N ASN A 194 0.72 -21.38 -9.60
CA ASN A 194 1.22 -22.72 -9.83
C ASN A 194 1.50 -23.52 -8.53
N ASN A 195 1.31 -22.91 -7.36
CA ASN A 195 1.57 -23.58 -6.08
C ASN A 195 0.71 -22.96 -4.95
N PRO A 196 -0.50 -23.50 -4.69
CA PRO A 196 -1.39 -22.94 -3.66
C PRO A 196 -0.81 -23.04 -2.25
N ASP A 197 0.06 -24.01 -1.98
CA ASP A 197 0.68 -24.23 -0.67
C ASP A 197 1.93 -23.34 -0.46
N ALA A 198 2.31 -22.51 -1.43
CA ALA A 198 3.46 -21.64 -1.29
C ALA A 198 3.19 -20.53 -0.26
N ILE A 199 4.05 -20.43 0.75
CA ILE A 199 4.05 -19.29 1.67
C ILE A 199 4.81 -18.15 1.01
N VAL A 200 4.12 -17.05 0.73
CA VAL A 200 4.69 -15.84 0.18
C VAL A 200 4.87 -14.83 1.32
N GLU A 201 6.12 -14.40 1.53
CA GLU A 201 6.45 -13.34 2.46
C GLU A 201 6.45 -12.00 1.70
N LEU A 202 5.63 -11.06 2.14
CA LEU A 202 5.47 -9.74 1.54
C LEU A 202 5.74 -8.67 2.59
N SER A 203 6.29 -7.54 2.16
CA SER A 203 6.22 -6.33 2.97
C SER A 203 4.77 -5.84 3.07
N PRO A 204 4.39 -5.09 4.13
CA PRO A 204 3.04 -4.55 4.26
C PRO A 204 2.61 -3.69 3.06
N GLU A 205 3.54 -2.91 2.50
CA GLU A 205 3.29 -2.09 1.31
C GLU A 205 2.98 -2.95 0.08
N GLU A 206 3.74 -4.03 -0.13
CA GLU A 206 3.49 -4.97 -1.22
C GLU A 206 2.17 -5.72 -1.05
N ALA A 207 1.82 -6.11 0.19
CA ALA A 207 0.53 -6.73 0.49
C ALA A 207 -0.63 -5.79 0.16
N ILE A 208 -0.53 -4.50 0.54
CA ILE A 208 -1.53 -3.48 0.21
C ILE A 208 -1.66 -3.30 -1.30
N LEU A 209 -0.54 -3.17 -2.02
CA LEU A 209 -0.53 -3.04 -3.48
C LEU A 209 -1.13 -4.27 -4.17
N LEU A 210 -0.88 -5.47 -3.63
CA LEU A 210 -1.44 -6.71 -4.14
C LEU A 210 -2.96 -6.76 -3.96
N ILE A 211 -3.45 -6.35 -2.78
CA ILE A 211 -4.89 -6.22 -2.49
C ILE A 211 -5.55 -5.25 -3.47
N GLU A 212 -5.02 -4.04 -3.65
CA GLU A 212 -5.62 -3.05 -4.57
C GLU A 212 -5.60 -3.50 -6.03
N ARG A 213 -4.62 -4.33 -6.42
CA ARG A 213 -4.49 -4.81 -7.80
C ARG A 213 -5.44 -5.95 -8.13
N GLN A 214 -5.73 -6.82 -7.17
CA GLN A 214 -6.49 -8.05 -7.41
C GLN A 214 -7.94 -7.96 -6.93
N ALA A 215 -8.21 -7.22 -5.86
CA ALA A 215 -9.55 -7.03 -5.34
C ALA A 215 -10.15 -5.68 -5.84
N PRO A 216 -11.48 -5.59 -6.07
CA PRO A 216 -12.15 -4.37 -6.49
C PRO A 216 -12.32 -3.37 -5.32
N VAL A 217 -11.24 -3.09 -4.61
CA VAL A 217 -11.20 -2.24 -3.41
C VAL A 217 -10.13 -1.16 -3.55
N ARG A 218 -10.20 -0.16 -2.69
CA ARG A 218 -9.20 0.90 -2.52
C ARG A 218 -8.78 0.91 -1.06
N VAL A 219 -7.48 1.03 -0.82
CA VAL A 219 -6.93 1.17 0.52
C VAL A 219 -6.62 2.65 0.75
N GLN A 220 -7.23 3.23 1.78
CA GLN A 220 -7.02 4.60 2.19
C GLN A 220 -6.22 4.62 3.49
N ASP A 221 -5.07 5.28 3.46
CA ASP A 221 -4.26 5.53 4.65
C ASP A 221 -4.89 6.67 5.47
N LEU A 222 -5.32 6.35 6.69
CA LEU A 222 -5.88 7.31 7.65
C LEU A 222 -4.81 7.77 8.67
N GLY A 223 -3.54 7.43 8.46
CA GLY A 223 -2.43 7.74 9.34
C GLY A 223 -2.54 7.01 10.67
N PRO A 224 -2.65 7.71 11.82
CA PRO A 224 -2.70 7.05 13.13
C PRO A 224 -3.96 6.21 13.35
N GLU A 225 -5.02 6.41 12.57
CA GLU A 225 -6.24 5.59 12.64
C GLU A 225 -6.16 4.29 11.82
N GLY A 226 -5.03 4.04 11.16
CA GLY A 226 -4.77 2.84 10.39
C GLY A 226 -5.25 2.91 8.95
N LEU A 227 -5.54 1.75 8.37
CA LEU A 227 -5.91 1.57 6.97
C LEU A 227 -7.41 1.33 6.85
N LEU A 228 -8.08 2.06 5.95
CA LEU A 228 -9.48 1.84 5.59
C LEU A 228 -9.59 1.19 4.21
N ILE A 229 -10.22 0.03 4.14
CA ILE A 229 -10.48 -0.67 2.88
C ILE A 229 -11.93 -0.43 2.46
N VAL A 230 -12.11 0.21 1.32
CA VAL A 230 -13.43 0.58 0.76
C VAL A 230 -13.62 -0.01 -0.64
N PRO A 231 -14.85 -0.42 -1.01
CA PRO A 231 -15.15 -0.85 -2.37
C PRO A 231 -14.86 0.25 -3.38
N LEU A 232 -14.26 -0.10 -4.52
CA LEU A 232 -13.87 0.86 -5.56
C LEU A 232 -15.08 1.64 -6.11
N GLU A 233 -16.27 1.02 -6.08
CA GLU A 233 -17.54 1.64 -6.46
C GLU A 233 -17.94 2.83 -5.56
N LYS A 234 -17.57 2.82 -4.27
CA LYS A 234 -17.85 3.94 -3.35
C LYS A 234 -16.88 5.11 -3.53
N VAL A 235 -15.65 4.83 -3.95
CA VAL A 235 -14.60 5.86 -4.11
C VAL A 235 -14.90 6.82 -5.26
N ARG A 236 -15.59 6.36 -6.31
CA ARG A 236 -15.91 7.17 -7.51
C ARG A 236 -16.79 8.40 -7.24
N ASN A 237 -17.44 8.47 -6.08
CA ASN A 237 -18.28 9.62 -5.72
C ASN A 237 -17.53 10.74 -4.98
N VAL A 238 -16.22 10.60 -4.76
CA VAL A 238 -15.44 11.55 -3.95
C VAL A 238 -14.55 12.47 -4.79
N ASP A 239 -14.46 12.29 -6.11
CA ASP A 239 -13.84 13.31 -6.96
C ASP A 239 -14.74 14.56 -6.95
N PRO A 240 -14.32 15.69 -6.36
CA PRO A 240 -15.07 16.92 -6.51
C PRO A 240 -15.16 17.20 -8.02
N PRO A 241 -16.32 17.61 -8.55
CA PRO A 241 -16.45 17.94 -9.95
C PRO A 241 -15.38 18.97 -10.27
N SER A 242 -14.35 18.54 -10.98
CA SER A 242 -13.29 19.39 -11.52
C SER A 242 -13.86 20.11 -12.74
N GLY A 243 -14.97 20.80 -12.54
CA GLY A 243 -15.54 21.75 -13.48
C GLY A 243 -14.90 23.10 -13.17
N PRO A 244 -14.36 23.82 -14.17
CA PRO A 244 -13.98 25.21 -13.97
C PRO A 244 -15.21 25.95 -13.46
N ALA A 245 -15.05 26.65 -12.32
CA ALA A 245 -16.09 27.50 -11.78
C ALA A 245 -16.58 28.44 -12.89
N GLN A 246 -17.79 28.21 -13.39
CA GLN A 246 -18.37 29.11 -14.38
C GLN A 246 -18.46 30.49 -13.72
N PRO A 247 -17.91 31.54 -14.35
CA PRO A 247 -18.03 32.89 -13.82
C PRO A 247 -19.52 33.21 -13.73
N ARG A 248 -19.99 33.53 -12.51
CA ARG A 248 -21.33 34.07 -12.30
C ARG A 248 -21.40 35.38 -13.07
N GLU A 249 -22.07 35.38 -14.21
CA GLU A 249 -22.49 36.59 -14.88
C GLU A 249 -23.36 37.38 -13.90
N ALA A 250 -22.85 38.53 -13.48
CA ALA A 250 -23.61 39.51 -12.72
C ALA A 250 -24.71 40.05 -13.64
N SER A 251 -25.90 39.45 -13.53
CA SER A 251 -27.11 40.03 -14.11
C SER A 251 -27.47 41.26 -13.27
N GLY A 252 -27.09 42.43 -13.78
CA GLY A 252 -27.66 43.70 -13.38
C GLY A 252 -28.87 43.99 -14.26
N ASN A 253 -30.01 44.24 -13.60
CA ASN A 253 -31.09 45.11 -14.06
C ASN A 253 -31.78 45.70 -12.83
#